data_AF-A0A6A3YZY6-F1
#
_entry.id   AF-A0A6A3YZY6-F1
#
_cell.length_a   1.000
_cell.length_b   1.000
_cell.length_c   1.000
_cell.angle_alpha   90.00
_cell.angle_beta   90.00
_cell.angle_gamma   90.00
#
_symmetry.space_group_name_H-M   'P 1'
#
loop_
_entity.id
_entity.type
_entity.pdbx_description
1 polymer ?
#
loop_
_entity_poly.entity_id
_entity_poly.type
_entity_poly.pdbx_seq_one_letter_code
_entity_poly.pdbx_strand_id
1 'polypeptide(L)'
;MFSSWRRSKSSLRADAAEAERAMLREKLQAMQFTNASATQSTETTARPKSASSIRADAAEAELAKLRSQMQAKHKKKFLKFSCKIGWCTHEGTCDSVDADLELLKKRLTAMELEMEQLQRFSEIRNEMERKIAKVEKEIRSKYGILNALELVIVMDCTNSMSSWILLAKSAILSIINNVRLDHPRAKIRIGVVAYRDFCDGDKRLQTQTLTSDATVVQNFISSLRAFGGGDDPEDIPGGLAAALAMPFQAEAKRIVLVTDAPCHGRKFHDTSDKEEYRSEIEQSPDICAQMREMARRGIDFTIIEVYPTNTAKMVAILRKEFNCIVAKRLAIEFSLCEAVEYGVDFVSTCWYEIKNPATAGLSPSTSMFTAEPYIDGKYKKYNNNNGWISDDGLNLSETAQAFSHFTWQKTYGELMVVDLQGVGRVFTDPQIHSTHGDKFGCGNLSDAGMTAFFATHECNSVCRALKLTPVKHTESDADADTVLDVADKNSTKRAAKKWMTFSCPLCGEITLVLRSAFIKAYRGERELYCKCCVSKGKNRLRRKCSTCKKKFDYSPYWFSMKGIEIPTSCKNCEAAATKNGAE
;
A
#
# COMPACT_ATOMS: atom_id res chain seq x y z
N MET A 1 34.51 -13.87 -73.43
CA MET A 1 34.23 -12.88 -72.37
C MET A 1 33.13 -13.41 -71.48
N PHE A 2 33.44 -13.94 -70.30
CA PHE A 2 32.46 -14.16 -69.23
C PHE A 2 33.16 -13.76 -67.93
N SER A 3 32.83 -12.57 -67.40
CA SER A 3 33.36 -12.06 -66.15
C SER A 3 32.40 -12.39 -65.01
N SER A 4 32.91 -13.21 -64.07
CA SER A 4 32.25 -13.53 -62.81
C SER A 4 32.18 -12.30 -61.91
N TRP A 5 31.00 -11.93 -61.45
CA TRP A 5 30.82 -10.98 -60.36
C TRP A 5 31.29 -11.61 -59.04
N ARG A 6 32.42 -11.12 -58.51
CA ARG A 6 32.89 -11.45 -57.15
C ARG A 6 32.08 -10.66 -56.13
N ARG A 7 31.38 -11.35 -55.22
CA ARG A 7 30.73 -10.74 -54.04
C ARG A 7 31.77 -9.99 -53.20
N SER A 8 31.39 -8.82 -52.68
CA SER A 8 32.30 -7.97 -51.91
C SER A 8 32.65 -8.61 -50.56
N LYS A 9 33.87 -8.35 -50.06
CA LYS A 9 34.38 -8.83 -48.76
C LYS A 9 33.51 -8.38 -47.57
N SER A 10 32.70 -7.33 -47.71
CA SER A 10 31.77 -6.88 -46.66
C SER A 10 30.53 -7.77 -46.58
N SER A 11 29.97 -8.23 -47.71
CA SER A 11 28.85 -9.18 -47.69
C SER A 11 29.23 -10.53 -47.11
N LEU A 12 30.43 -11.03 -47.42
CA LEU A 12 30.96 -12.28 -46.86
C LEU A 12 31.22 -12.18 -45.34
N ARG A 13 31.50 -10.99 -44.81
CA ARG A 13 31.65 -10.76 -43.36
C ARG A 13 30.32 -10.63 -42.64
N ALA A 14 29.30 -10.06 -43.30
CA ALA A 14 27.94 -9.99 -42.77
C ALA A 14 27.31 -11.40 -42.71
N ASP A 15 27.42 -12.17 -43.79
CA ASP A 15 26.94 -13.55 -43.87
C ASP A 15 27.65 -14.45 -42.81
N ALA A 16 28.95 -14.23 -42.57
CA ALA A 16 29.71 -14.95 -41.54
C ALA A 16 29.30 -14.57 -40.11
N ALA A 17 29.05 -13.29 -39.83
CA ALA A 17 28.60 -12.82 -38.51
C ALA A 17 27.17 -13.28 -38.19
N GLU A 18 26.31 -13.40 -39.22
CA GLU A 18 24.95 -13.91 -39.08
C GLU A 18 24.92 -15.43 -38.86
N ALA A 19 25.80 -16.18 -39.55
CA ALA A 19 26.02 -17.61 -39.31
C ALA A 19 26.59 -17.89 -37.89
N GLU A 20 27.51 -17.05 -37.41
CA GLU A 20 28.07 -17.16 -36.05
C GLU A 20 27.02 -16.87 -34.97
N ARG A 21 26.14 -15.87 -35.19
CA ARG A 21 25.00 -15.58 -34.31
C ARG A 21 23.94 -16.69 -34.32
N ALA A 22 23.72 -17.35 -35.45
CA ALA A 22 22.83 -18.50 -35.56
C ALA A 22 23.38 -19.70 -34.77
N MET A 23 24.68 -20.01 -34.93
CA MET A 23 25.35 -21.06 -34.15
C MET A 23 25.36 -20.78 -32.64
N LEU A 24 25.55 -19.53 -32.23
CA LEU A 24 25.48 -19.13 -30.82
C LEU A 24 24.07 -19.26 -30.23
N ARG A 25 23.02 -18.96 -31.00
CA ARG A 25 21.62 -19.18 -30.60
C ARG A 25 21.29 -20.67 -30.47
N GLU A 26 21.79 -21.50 -31.38
CA GLU A 26 21.61 -22.95 -31.33
C GLU A 26 22.35 -23.57 -30.14
N LYS A 27 23.57 -23.09 -29.84
CA LYS A 27 24.33 -23.48 -28.63
C LYS A 27 23.66 -23.01 -27.33
N LEU A 28 23.05 -21.83 -27.32
CA LEU A 28 22.26 -21.35 -26.17
C LEU A 28 20.98 -22.17 -25.94
N GLN A 29 20.30 -22.59 -27.01
CA GLN A 29 19.15 -23.50 -26.92
C GLN A 29 19.56 -24.92 -26.51
N ALA A 30 20.72 -25.40 -26.96
CA ALA A 30 21.28 -26.69 -26.54
C ALA A 30 21.73 -26.67 -25.07
N MET A 31 22.32 -25.57 -24.58
CA MET A 31 22.67 -25.39 -23.16
C MET A 31 21.43 -25.25 -22.25
N GLN A 32 20.29 -24.78 -22.77
CA GLN A 32 19.02 -24.76 -22.04
C GLN A 32 18.38 -26.16 -21.93
N PHE A 33 18.72 -27.11 -22.79
CA PHE A 33 18.22 -28.49 -22.74
C PHE A 33 19.14 -29.49 -22.01
N THR A 34 20.42 -29.15 -21.77
CA THR A 34 21.36 -30.05 -21.08
C THR A 34 21.48 -29.78 -19.57
N ASN A 35 21.04 -28.63 -19.06
CA ASN A 35 20.96 -28.39 -17.61
C ASN A 35 19.74 -29.04 -16.91
N ALA A 36 18.99 -29.88 -17.62
CA ALA A 36 17.87 -30.64 -17.08
C ALA A 36 18.22 -32.09 -16.66
N SER A 37 19.49 -32.52 -16.71
CA SER A 37 19.87 -33.83 -16.18
C SER A 37 21.34 -33.86 -15.69
N ALA A 38 21.52 -34.20 -14.40
CA ALA A 38 22.77 -34.33 -13.62
C ALA A 38 23.45 -32.99 -13.26
N THR A 39 23.80 -32.62 -12.02
CA THR A 39 23.97 -33.33 -10.73
C THR A 39 24.24 -32.26 -9.66
N GLN A 40 23.51 -32.24 -8.54
CA GLN A 40 24.04 -32.41 -7.17
C GLN A 40 22.92 -32.18 -6.15
N SER A 41 22.74 -33.24 -5.35
CA SER A 41 21.92 -33.34 -4.17
C SER A 41 22.11 -32.16 -3.21
N THR A 42 21.11 -31.30 -3.14
CA THR A 42 20.68 -30.68 -1.89
C THR A 42 19.19 -30.96 -1.79
N GLU A 43 18.77 -31.65 -0.74
CA GLU A 43 17.37 -31.91 -0.43
C GLU A 43 16.64 -30.57 -0.21
N THR A 44 16.24 -29.94 -1.30
CA THR A 44 15.12 -29.01 -1.32
C THR A 44 13.92 -29.86 -1.64
N THR A 45 13.15 -30.19 -0.60
CA THR A 45 11.82 -30.76 -0.75
C THR A 45 11.03 -29.90 -1.74
N ALA A 46 10.80 -30.42 -2.94
CA ALA A 46 9.94 -29.77 -3.91
C ALA A 46 8.56 -29.62 -3.27
N ARG A 47 8.12 -28.37 -3.08
CA ARG A 47 6.77 -28.08 -2.57
C ARG A 47 5.76 -28.85 -3.42
N PRO A 48 4.84 -29.62 -2.82
CA PRO A 48 3.84 -30.35 -3.58
C PRO A 48 3.00 -29.37 -4.41
N LYS A 49 2.75 -29.73 -5.68
CA LYS A 49 1.86 -28.98 -6.58
C LYS A 49 0.52 -28.75 -5.88
N SER A 50 0.05 -27.51 -5.86
CA SER A 50 -1.22 -27.16 -5.24
C SER A 50 -2.39 -27.89 -5.91
N ALA A 51 -3.45 -28.17 -5.16
CA ALA A 51 -4.64 -28.85 -5.70
C ALA A 51 -5.25 -28.15 -6.93
N SER A 52 -5.12 -26.83 -7.05
CA SER A 52 -5.62 -26.09 -8.22
C SER A 52 -4.68 -26.16 -9.43
N SER A 53 -3.36 -26.28 -9.25
CA SER A 53 -2.47 -26.49 -10.40
C SER A 53 -2.67 -27.89 -10.97
N ILE A 54 -2.96 -28.87 -10.11
CA ILE A 54 -3.35 -30.22 -10.52
C ILE A 54 -4.69 -30.18 -11.30
N ARG A 55 -5.66 -29.39 -10.84
CA ARG A 55 -6.93 -29.19 -11.57
C ARG A 55 -6.75 -28.45 -12.89
N ALA A 56 -5.86 -27.45 -12.95
CA ALA A 56 -5.54 -26.74 -14.18
C ALA A 56 -4.88 -27.67 -15.21
N ASP A 57 -3.88 -28.47 -14.79
CA ASP A 57 -3.23 -29.49 -15.62
C ASP A 57 -4.26 -30.51 -16.16
N ALA A 58 -5.21 -30.93 -15.32
CA ALA A 58 -6.29 -31.85 -15.71
C ALA A 58 -7.31 -31.22 -16.67
N ALA A 59 -7.73 -29.99 -16.42
CA ALA A 59 -8.65 -29.24 -17.28
C ALA A 59 -8.02 -28.96 -18.66
N GLU A 60 -6.72 -28.63 -18.71
CA GLU A 60 -5.97 -28.43 -19.94
C GLU A 60 -5.89 -29.70 -20.78
N ALA A 61 -5.63 -30.84 -20.14
CA ALA A 61 -5.63 -32.14 -20.81
C ALA A 61 -7.02 -32.51 -21.38
N GLU A 62 -8.09 -32.20 -20.64
CA GLU A 62 -9.46 -32.47 -21.08
C GLU A 62 -9.90 -31.49 -22.20
N LEU A 63 -9.46 -30.22 -22.17
CA LEU A 63 -9.72 -29.27 -23.24
C LEU A 63 -9.01 -29.68 -24.54
N ALA A 64 -7.76 -30.13 -24.44
CA ALA A 64 -7.01 -30.67 -25.57
C ALA A 64 -7.74 -31.88 -26.19
N LYS A 65 -8.34 -32.74 -25.35
CA LYS A 65 -9.16 -33.88 -25.79
C LYS A 65 -10.42 -33.43 -26.52
N LEU A 66 -11.16 -32.45 -26.00
CA LEU A 66 -12.37 -31.91 -26.66
C LEU A 66 -12.05 -31.20 -27.99
N ARG A 67 -10.98 -30.41 -28.04
CA ARG A 67 -10.50 -29.77 -29.28
C ARG A 67 -10.15 -30.80 -30.35
N SER A 68 -9.46 -31.87 -29.96
CA SER A 68 -9.16 -33.01 -30.84
C SER A 68 -10.44 -33.71 -31.33
N GLN A 69 -11.42 -33.95 -30.46
CA GLN A 69 -12.71 -34.54 -30.84
C GLN A 69 -13.51 -33.65 -31.81
N MET A 70 -13.48 -32.33 -31.64
CA MET A 70 -14.08 -31.37 -32.56
C MET A 70 -13.42 -31.40 -33.95
N GLN A 71 -12.09 -31.44 -34.01
CA GLN A 71 -11.34 -31.58 -35.27
C GLN A 71 -11.61 -32.93 -35.96
N ALA A 72 -11.74 -34.02 -35.19
CA ALA A 72 -12.08 -35.34 -35.72
C ALA A 72 -13.52 -35.42 -36.26
N LYS A 73 -14.50 -34.78 -35.61
CA LYS A 73 -15.88 -34.68 -36.14
C LYS A 73 -15.96 -33.76 -37.37
N HIS A 74 -15.12 -32.73 -37.47
CA HIS A 74 -14.96 -31.95 -38.70
C HIS A 74 -14.40 -32.79 -39.86
N LYS A 75 -13.51 -33.76 -39.60
CA LYS A 75 -13.08 -34.75 -40.61
C LYS A 75 -14.19 -35.73 -41.02
N LYS A 76 -15.17 -36.04 -40.15
CA LYS A 76 -16.36 -36.82 -40.54
C LYS A 76 -17.29 -36.07 -41.51
N LYS A 77 -17.18 -34.74 -41.68
CA LYS A 77 -17.80 -34.03 -42.82
C LYS A 77 -17.16 -34.37 -44.16
N PHE A 78 -15.92 -34.87 -44.19
CA PHE A 78 -15.27 -35.38 -45.40
C PHE A 78 -15.84 -36.75 -45.83
N LEU A 79 -16.36 -37.55 -44.88
CA LEU A 79 -17.06 -38.81 -45.19
C LEU A 79 -18.50 -38.61 -45.72
N LYS A 80 -19.14 -37.45 -45.47
CA LYS A 80 -20.42 -37.11 -46.16
C LYS A 80 -20.19 -36.66 -47.60
N PHE A 81 -18.99 -36.17 -47.94
CA PHE A 81 -18.61 -35.87 -49.33
C PHE A 81 -18.36 -37.17 -50.11
N SER A 82 -17.67 -38.16 -49.54
CA SER A 82 -17.47 -39.46 -50.21
C SER A 82 -18.78 -40.23 -50.50
N CYS A 83 -19.81 -40.07 -49.67
CA CYS A 83 -21.15 -40.62 -49.92
C CYS A 83 -21.87 -39.92 -51.10
N LYS A 84 -21.60 -38.62 -51.31
CA LYS A 84 -22.21 -37.80 -52.37
C LYS A 84 -21.57 -38.00 -53.75
N ILE A 85 -20.34 -38.51 -53.83
CA ILE A 85 -19.62 -38.80 -55.08
C ILE A 85 -19.64 -40.32 -55.41
N GLY A 86 -20.49 -41.11 -54.74
CA GLY A 86 -20.70 -42.52 -55.06
C GLY A 86 -19.66 -43.51 -54.52
N TRP A 87 -18.89 -43.14 -53.50
CA TRP A 87 -17.81 -43.99 -52.95
C TRP A 87 -18.21 -44.76 -51.67
N CYS A 88 -19.52 -44.88 -51.40
CA CYS A 88 -20.07 -45.57 -50.22
C CYS A 88 -21.09 -46.62 -50.66
N THR A 89 -20.96 -47.87 -50.17
CA THR A 89 -21.79 -49.03 -50.56
C THR A 89 -22.75 -49.52 -49.46
N HIS A 90 -23.08 -48.70 -48.46
CA HIS A 90 -24.02 -49.10 -47.39
C HIS A 90 -25.35 -48.34 -47.47
N GLU A 91 -26.45 -49.08 -47.58
CA GLU A 91 -27.84 -48.61 -47.49
C GLU A 91 -28.24 -48.38 -46.02
N GLY A 92 -28.41 -47.13 -45.59
CA GLY A 92 -28.94 -46.76 -44.27
C GLY A 92 -28.73 -45.29 -43.88
N THR A 93 -29.73 -44.67 -43.25
CA THR A 93 -29.86 -43.22 -42.98
C THR A 93 -28.79 -42.65 -42.03
N CYS A 94 -28.32 -41.44 -42.33
CA CYS A 94 -27.23 -40.75 -41.60
C CYS A 94 -27.72 -39.51 -40.85
N ASP A 95 -28.74 -39.69 -40.01
CA ASP A 95 -29.41 -38.64 -39.25
C ASP A 95 -29.20 -38.82 -37.72
N SER A 96 -28.17 -38.16 -37.18
CA SER A 96 -28.05 -37.87 -35.73
C SER A 96 -26.84 -36.96 -35.35
N VAL A 97 -26.27 -36.18 -36.29
CA VAL A 97 -24.95 -35.55 -36.08
C VAL A 97 -25.00 -34.13 -35.49
N ASP A 98 -26.10 -33.39 -35.61
CA ASP A 98 -26.13 -31.95 -35.27
C ASP A 98 -26.36 -31.63 -33.78
N ALA A 99 -27.17 -32.41 -33.05
CA ALA A 99 -27.42 -32.18 -31.61
C ALA A 99 -26.15 -32.40 -30.75
N ASP A 100 -25.36 -33.42 -31.10
CA ASP A 100 -24.10 -33.75 -30.44
C ASP A 100 -23.01 -32.70 -30.64
N LEU A 101 -23.00 -32.02 -31.80
CA LEU A 101 -21.99 -31.01 -32.12
C LEU A 101 -22.24 -29.73 -31.33
N GLU A 102 -23.49 -29.31 -31.19
CA GLU A 102 -23.86 -28.16 -30.34
C GLU A 102 -23.59 -28.42 -28.85
N LEU A 103 -23.85 -29.64 -28.37
CA LEU A 103 -23.50 -30.02 -27.00
C LEU A 103 -21.98 -29.99 -26.75
N LEU A 104 -21.19 -30.45 -27.72
CA LEU A 104 -19.72 -30.38 -27.67
C LEU A 104 -19.19 -28.95 -27.70
N LYS A 105 -19.78 -28.05 -28.50
CA LYS A 105 -19.42 -26.62 -28.51
C LYS A 105 -19.75 -25.94 -27.17
N LYS A 106 -20.92 -26.24 -26.58
CA LYS A 106 -21.28 -25.74 -25.25
C LYS A 106 -20.33 -26.23 -24.15
N ARG A 107 -19.93 -27.51 -24.21
CA ARG A 107 -18.91 -28.05 -23.29
C ARG A 107 -17.53 -27.43 -23.50
N LEU A 108 -17.12 -27.24 -24.76
CA LEU A 108 -15.84 -26.62 -25.09
C LEU A 108 -15.78 -25.18 -24.56
N THR A 109 -16.81 -24.37 -24.84
CA THR A 109 -16.88 -22.98 -24.36
C THR A 109 -16.96 -22.89 -22.83
N ALA A 110 -17.71 -23.77 -22.17
CA ALA A 110 -17.74 -23.84 -20.71
C ALA A 110 -16.36 -24.20 -20.12
N MET A 111 -15.65 -25.16 -20.71
CA MET A 111 -14.30 -25.53 -20.27
C MET A 111 -13.24 -24.47 -20.61
N GLU A 112 -13.36 -23.77 -21.74
CA GLU A 112 -12.47 -22.65 -22.08
C GLU A 112 -12.62 -21.52 -21.06
N LEU A 113 -13.86 -21.21 -20.65
CA LEU A 113 -14.15 -20.25 -19.59
C LEU A 113 -13.61 -20.72 -18.23
N GLU A 114 -13.78 -21.99 -17.88
CA GLU A 114 -13.25 -22.58 -16.64
C GLU A 114 -11.71 -22.54 -16.62
N MET A 115 -11.05 -22.80 -17.74
CA MET A 115 -9.60 -22.70 -17.87
C MET A 115 -9.10 -21.26 -17.76
N GLU A 116 -9.78 -20.30 -18.39
CA GLU A 116 -9.45 -18.87 -18.27
C GLU A 116 -9.56 -18.41 -16.81
N GLN A 117 -10.61 -18.86 -16.10
CA GLN A 117 -10.77 -18.64 -14.67
C GLN A 117 -9.64 -19.27 -13.85
N LEU A 118 -9.23 -20.50 -14.15
CA LEU A 118 -8.14 -21.19 -13.45
C LEU A 118 -6.76 -20.55 -13.71
N GLN A 119 -6.50 -20.08 -14.93
CA GLN A 119 -5.27 -19.37 -15.28
C GLN A 119 -5.21 -18.02 -14.56
N ARG A 120 -6.28 -17.24 -14.64
CA ARG A 120 -6.40 -15.96 -13.90
C ARG A 120 -6.26 -16.18 -12.40
N PHE A 121 -6.83 -17.28 -11.88
CA PHE A 121 -6.69 -17.67 -10.49
C PHE A 121 -5.23 -17.98 -10.09
N SER A 122 -4.48 -18.64 -10.97
CA SER A 122 -3.05 -18.92 -10.80
C SER A 122 -2.21 -17.64 -10.82
N GLU A 123 -2.48 -16.71 -11.74
CA GLU A 123 -1.77 -15.44 -11.84
C GLU A 123 -1.96 -14.58 -10.59
N ILE A 124 -3.21 -14.39 -10.16
CA ILE A 124 -3.54 -13.63 -8.94
C ILE A 124 -2.92 -14.31 -7.72
N ARG A 125 -2.93 -15.65 -7.63
CA ARG A 125 -2.23 -16.35 -6.56
C ARG A 125 -0.74 -16.03 -6.56
N ASN A 126 -0.06 -16.16 -7.69
CA ASN A 126 1.37 -15.89 -7.79
C ASN A 126 1.69 -14.42 -7.47
N GLU A 127 0.82 -13.49 -7.83
CA GLU A 127 0.92 -12.10 -7.42
C GLU A 127 0.72 -11.91 -5.92
N MET A 128 -0.28 -12.55 -5.34
CA MET A 128 -0.55 -12.53 -3.92
C MET A 128 0.65 -13.08 -3.14
N GLU A 129 1.15 -14.26 -3.52
CA GLU A 129 2.35 -14.88 -2.92
C GLU A 129 3.57 -13.97 -3.01
N ARG A 130 3.76 -13.26 -4.14
CA ARG A 130 4.82 -12.24 -4.27
C ARG A 130 4.60 -11.05 -3.32
N LYS A 131 3.39 -10.53 -3.21
CA LYS A 131 3.06 -9.42 -2.27
C LYS A 131 3.27 -9.85 -0.81
N ILE A 132 2.92 -11.09 -0.48
CA ILE A 132 3.14 -11.69 0.84
C ILE A 132 4.64 -11.81 1.14
N ALA A 133 5.40 -12.45 0.25
CA ALA A 133 6.86 -12.58 0.40
C ALA A 133 7.54 -11.21 0.50
N LYS A 134 7.00 -10.21 -0.20
CA LYS A 134 7.44 -8.82 -0.07
C LYS A 134 7.18 -8.29 1.33
N VAL A 135 5.95 -8.41 1.87
CA VAL A 135 5.63 -8.03 3.25
C VAL A 135 6.55 -8.73 4.25
N GLU A 136 6.82 -10.04 4.08
CA GLU A 136 7.78 -10.77 4.91
C GLU A 136 9.17 -10.13 4.87
N LYS A 137 9.67 -9.79 3.68
CA LYS A 137 10.95 -9.10 3.49
C LYS A 137 10.95 -7.70 4.14
N GLU A 138 9.85 -6.95 4.02
CA GLU A 138 9.71 -5.64 4.66
C GLU A 138 9.82 -5.76 6.17
N ILE A 139 9.12 -6.73 6.77
CA ILE A 139 9.17 -6.98 8.21
C ILE A 139 10.61 -7.34 8.61
N ARG A 140 11.27 -8.21 7.85
CA ARG A 140 12.65 -8.61 8.13
C ARG A 140 13.64 -7.44 8.14
N SER A 141 13.57 -6.59 7.12
CA SER A 141 14.45 -5.43 6.96
C SER A 141 14.21 -4.36 8.03
N LYS A 142 12.95 -4.15 8.42
CA LYS A 142 12.52 -3.08 9.33
C LYS A 142 12.73 -3.40 10.81
N TYR A 143 12.73 -4.67 11.20
CA TYR A 143 12.69 -5.08 12.61
C TYR A 143 13.92 -5.87 13.09
N GLY A 144 15.02 -5.89 12.32
CA GLY A 144 16.29 -6.49 12.75
C GLY A 144 16.91 -5.89 14.02
N ILE A 145 16.47 -4.69 14.42
CA ILE A 145 16.98 -3.90 15.55
C ILE A 145 15.94 -3.77 16.69
N LEU A 146 14.66 -4.09 16.43
CA LEU A 146 13.54 -3.77 17.35
C LEU A 146 13.14 -4.96 18.24
N ASN A 147 12.92 -4.68 19.53
CA ASN A 147 12.67 -5.70 20.55
C ASN A 147 11.21 -6.20 20.63
N ALA A 148 10.25 -5.51 19.98
CA ALA A 148 8.84 -5.90 19.97
C ALA A 148 8.11 -5.42 18.71
N LEU A 149 7.26 -6.28 18.14
CA LEU A 149 6.44 -6.03 16.95
C LEU A 149 4.98 -6.42 17.19
N GLU A 150 4.07 -5.54 16.79
CA GLU A 150 2.64 -5.82 16.71
C GLU A 150 2.14 -5.78 15.28
N LEU A 151 1.57 -6.90 14.84
CA LEU A 151 1.01 -7.08 13.51
C LEU A 151 -0.48 -7.36 13.62
N VAL A 152 -1.31 -6.51 13.03
CA VAL A 152 -2.76 -6.75 12.92
C VAL A 152 -3.12 -6.99 11.46
N ILE A 153 -3.88 -8.05 11.22
CA ILE A 153 -4.30 -8.47 9.89
C ILE A 153 -5.80 -8.25 9.78
N VAL A 154 -6.21 -7.36 8.88
CA VAL A 154 -7.61 -7.06 8.60
C VAL A 154 -7.94 -7.75 7.29
N MET A 155 -8.76 -8.78 7.33
CA MET A 155 -8.98 -9.68 6.20
C MET A 155 -10.46 -9.75 5.84
N ASP A 156 -10.72 -9.57 4.55
CA ASP A 156 -12.01 -9.81 3.95
C ASP A 156 -12.40 -11.30 4.07
N CYS A 157 -13.60 -11.56 4.60
CA CYS A 157 -14.18 -12.89 4.75
C CYS A 157 -15.58 -13.02 4.13
N THR A 158 -15.88 -12.21 3.12
CA THR A 158 -17.13 -12.29 2.34
C THR A 158 -17.10 -13.48 1.40
N ASN A 159 -18.21 -13.75 0.70
CA ASN A 159 -18.30 -14.90 -0.19
C ASN A 159 -17.37 -14.80 -1.43
N SER A 160 -17.04 -13.60 -1.91
CA SER A 160 -16.11 -13.38 -3.04
C SER A 160 -14.71 -13.94 -2.74
N MET A 161 -14.31 -13.88 -1.47
CA MET A 161 -13.06 -14.44 -0.96
C MET A 161 -13.02 -15.97 -0.89
N SER A 162 -14.07 -16.70 -1.26
CA SER A 162 -14.15 -18.17 -1.11
C SER A 162 -13.00 -18.94 -1.76
N SER A 163 -12.57 -18.52 -2.95
CA SER A 163 -11.45 -19.14 -3.65
C SER A 163 -10.08 -18.73 -3.09
N TRP A 164 -10.05 -17.64 -2.32
CA TRP A 164 -8.83 -16.95 -1.87
C TRP A 164 -8.53 -17.15 -0.39
N ILE A 165 -9.55 -17.40 0.43
CA ILE A 165 -9.43 -17.41 1.88
C ILE A 165 -8.43 -18.45 2.37
N LEU A 166 -8.35 -19.63 1.73
CA LEU A 166 -7.34 -20.64 2.08
C LEU A 166 -5.92 -20.16 1.77
N LEU A 167 -5.72 -19.47 0.65
CA LEU A 167 -4.42 -18.90 0.28
C LEU A 167 -4.04 -17.75 1.22
N ALA A 168 -4.99 -16.85 1.50
CA ALA A 168 -4.82 -15.76 2.45
C ALA A 168 -4.43 -16.30 3.84
N LYS A 169 -5.15 -17.30 4.35
CA LYS A 169 -4.84 -17.97 5.61
C LYS A 169 -3.43 -18.58 5.59
N SER A 170 -3.11 -19.39 4.58
CA SER A 170 -1.80 -20.05 4.47
C SER A 170 -0.65 -19.04 4.44
N ALA A 171 -0.82 -17.97 3.67
CA ALA A 171 0.11 -16.87 3.58
C ALA A 171 0.31 -16.14 4.90
N ILE A 172 -0.78 -15.82 5.59
CA ILE A 172 -0.73 -15.18 6.90
C ILE A 172 0.04 -16.08 7.88
N LEU A 173 -0.24 -17.38 7.89
CA LEU A 173 0.47 -18.33 8.75
C LEU A 173 1.97 -18.41 8.39
N SER A 174 2.32 -18.35 7.10
CA SER A 174 3.71 -18.25 6.65
C SER A 174 4.38 -16.99 7.20
N ILE A 175 3.74 -15.82 7.06
CA ILE A 175 4.26 -14.55 7.60
C ILE A 175 4.50 -14.69 9.10
N ILE A 176 3.53 -15.21 9.85
CA ILE A 176 3.63 -15.37 11.30
C ILE A 176 4.81 -16.26 11.69
N ASN A 177 4.98 -17.39 11.01
CA ASN A 177 6.06 -18.34 11.31
C ASN A 177 7.43 -17.78 10.92
N ASN A 178 7.56 -17.21 9.72
CA ASN A 178 8.81 -16.66 9.22
C ASN A 178 9.30 -15.50 10.09
N VAL A 179 8.40 -14.58 10.46
CA VAL A 179 8.75 -13.44 11.32
C VAL A 179 9.23 -13.88 12.70
N ARG A 180 8.69 -14.97 13.25
CA ARG A 180 9.16 -15.55 14.52
C ARG A 180 10.53 -16.22 14.39
N LEU A 181 10.75 -16.94 13.29
CA LEU A 181 12.02 -17.63 13.02
C LEU A 181 13.16 -16.63 12.76
N ASP A 182 12.89 -15.58 12.00
CA ASP A 182 13.88 -14.57 11.64
C ASP A 182 14.25 -13.66 12.82
N HIS A 183 13.34 -13.48 13.79
CA HIS A 183 13.51 -12.56 14.93
C HIS A 183 13.25 -13.26 16.28
N PRO A 184 14.07 -14.25 16.69
CA PRO A 184 13.81 -15.06 17.88
C PRO A 184 13.86 -14.27 19.20
N ARG A 185 14.45 -13.06 19.19
CA ARG A 185 14.51 -12.16 20.36
C ARG A 185 13.39 -11.13 20.40
N ALA A 186 12.64 -10.94 19.32
CA ALA A 186 11.59 -9.93 19.25
C ALA A 186 10.29 -10.47 19.86
N LYS A 187 9.67 -9.69 20.75
CA LYS A 187 8.34 -9.99 21.27
C LYS A 187 7.29 -9.66 20.21
N ILE A 188 6.74 -10.70 19.58
CA ILE A 188 5.74 -10.55 18.52
C ILE A 188 4.34 -10.78 19.12
N ARG A 189 3.41 -9.84 18.85
CA ARG A 189 1.97 -10.02 19.11
C ARG A 189 1.20 -9.87 17.80
N ILE A 190 0.26 -10.78 17.56
CA ILE A 190 -0.54 -10.79 16.34
C ILE A 190 -2.02 -10.68 16.70
N GLY A 191 -2.73 -9.84 15.96
CA GLY A 191 -4.17 -9.68 16.03
C GLY A 191 -4.78 -9.91 14.64
N VAL A 192 -6.03 -10.35 14.59
CA VAL A 192 -6.73 -10.62 13.33
C VAL A 192 -8.13 -10.03 13.41
N VAL A 193 -8.54 -9.31 12.39
CA VAL A 193 -9.92 -8.84 12.18
C VAL A 193 -10.41 -9.48 10.90
N ALA A 194 -11.43 -10.31 10.99
CA ALA A 194 -12.20 -10.78 9.85
C ALA A 194 -13.42 -9.88 9.70
N TYR A 195 -13.49 -9.12 8.63
CA TYR A 195 -14.62 -8.24 8.33
C TYR A 195 -15.44 -8.78 7.15
N ARG A 196 -16.71 -8.35 7.10
CA ARG A 196 -17.68 -8.60 6.01
C ARG A 196 -18.54 -7.35 5.82
N ASP A 197 -19.76 -7.51 5.31
CA ASP A 197 -20.66 -6.40 5.00
C ASP A 197 -21.67 -6.11 6.13
N PHE A 198 -22.38 -4.99 6.04
CA PHE A 198 -23.41 -4.55 6.97
C PHE A 198 -24.53 -5.59 7.16
N CYS A 199 -24.86 -6.36 6.11
CA CYS A 199 -25.92 -7.38 6.17
C CYS A 199 -25.57 -8.61 7.01
N ASP A 200 -24.31 -8.80 7.40
CA ASP A 200 -23.82 -10.04 8.03
C ASP A 200 -24.04 -10.12 9.55
N GLY A 201 -24.78 -9.17 10.13
CA GLY A 201 -25.21 -9.17 11.52
C GLY A 201 -24.05 -9.35 12.51
N ASP A 202 -24.19 -10.28 13.46
CA ASP A 202 -23.16 -10.56 14.48
C ASP A 202 -21.85 -11.08 13.89
N LYS A 203 -21.85 -11.54 12.64
CA LYS A 203 -20.65 -12.03 11.95
C LYS A 203 -20.03 -11.00 11.02
N ARG A 204 -20.58 -9.78 10.95
CA ARG A 204 -19.98 -8.65 10.24
C ARG A 204 -18.52 -8.43 10.67
N LEU A 205 -18.23 -8.47 11.97
CA LEU A 205 -16.88 -8.35 12.51
C LEU A 205 -16.57 -9.50 13.46
N GLN A 206 -15.53 -10.27 13.15
CA GLN A 206 -14.96 -11.27 14.06
C GLN A 206 -13.52 -10.90 14.36
N THR A 207 -13.17 -10.74 15.63
CA THR A 207 -11.86 -10.23 16.02
C THR A 207 -11.13 -11.18 16.97
N GLN A 208 -9.85 -11.41 16.71
CA GLN A 208 -8.87 -11.95 17.63
C GLN A 208 -7.93 -10.82 18.04
N THR A 209 -7.94 -10.45 19.32
CA THR A 209 -7.07 -9.39 19.84
C THR A 209 -5.59 -9.80 19.80
N LEU A 210 -4.70 -8.80 19.95
CA LEU A 210 -3.24 -8.95 19.94
C LEU A 210 -2.77 -9.96 21.00
N THR A 211 -2.15 -11.06 20.56
CA THR A 211 -1.57 -12.09 21.45
C THR A 211 -0.23 -12.60 20.93
N SER A 212 0.65 -13.05 21.84
CA SER A 212 1.89 -13.76 21.48
C SER A 212 1.67 -15.25 21.24
N ASP A 213 0.49 -15.80 21.55
CA ASP A 213 0.17 -17.21 21.31
C ASP A 213 -0.14 -17.45 19.83
N ALA A 214 0.74 -18.17 19.14
CA ALA A 214 0.52 -18.52 17.73
C ALA A 214 -0.63 -19.50 17.54
N THR A 215 -0.83 -20.42 18.48
CA THR A 215 -1.87 -21.45 18.38
C THR A 215 -3.25 -20.83 18.44
N VAL A 216 -3.45 -19.83 19.32
CA VAL A 216 -4.70 -19.05 19.37
C VAL A 216 -4.98 -18.37 18.03
N VAL A 217 -3.98 -17.69 17.47
CA VAL A 217 -4.09 -17.01 16.17
C VAL A 217 -4.33 -18.01 15.03
N GLN A 218 -3.60 -19.12 15.01
CA GLN A 218 -3.74 -20.19 14.02
C GLN A 218 -5.13 -20.82 14.06
N ASN A 219 -5.66 -21.12 15.24
CA ASN A 219 -7.00 -21.68 15.42
C ASN A 219 -8.07 -20.70 14.95
N PHE A 220 -7.95 -19.42 15.31
CA PHE A 220 -8.86 -18.38 14.86
C PHE A 220 -8.86 -18.29 13.33
N ILE A 221 -7.69 -18.13 12.71
CA ILE A 221 -7.53 -18.07 11.25
C ILE A 221 -8.09 -19.33 10.58
N SER A 222 -7.82 -20.51 11.13
CA SER A 222 -8.30 -21.79 10.59
C SER A 222 -9.83 -21.89 10.64
N SER A 223 -10.48 -21.31 11.64
CA SER A 223 -11.94 -21.31 11.80
C SER A 223 -12.69 -20.39 10.83
N LEU A 224 -12.03 -19.36 10.28
CA LEU A 224 -12.70 -18.37 9.42
C LEU A 224 -13.28 -19.00 8.15
N ARG A 225 -14.44 -18.54 7.69
CA ARG A 225 -15.01 -18.98 6.42
C ARG A 225 -15.43 -17.76 5.61
N ALA A 226 -15.22 -17.84 4.30
CA ALA A 226 -15.77 -16.92 3.33
C ALA A 226 -17.26 -17.24 3.19
N PHE A 227 -18.10 -16.28 3.55
CA PHE A 227 -19.55 -16.34 3.38
C PHE A 227 -20.12 -14.93 3.55
N GLY A 228 -21.40 -14.77 3.22
CA GLY A 228 -22.05 -13.48 3.39
C GLY A 228 -21.55 -12.48 2.36
N GLY A 229 -21.55 -11.21 2.75
CA GLY A 229 -21.44 -10.11 1.81
C GLY A 229 -22.79 -9.79 1.17
N GLY A 230 -22.99 -8.52 0.82
CA GLY A 230 -24.17 -8.04 0.13
C GLY A 230 -23.91 -7.82 -1.35
N ASP A 231 -23.03 -6.90 -1.66
CA ASP A 231 -22.61 -6.43 -3.00
C ASP A 231 -21.20 -5.86 -2.91
N ASP A 232 -20.57 -5.57 -4.06
CA ASP A 232 -19.41 -4.68 -4.08
C ASP A 232 -19.95 -3.25 -3.87
N PRO A 233 -19.70 -2.52 -2.76
CA PRO A 233 -18.52 -2.50 -1.86
C PRO A 233 -18.73 -3.12 -0.45
N GLU A 234 -17.68 -3.15 0.39
CA GLU A 234 -17.66 -3.82 1.70
C GLU A 234 -17.37 -2.89 2.91
N ASP A 235 -17.61 -3.35 4.15
CA ASP A 235 -17.36 -2.60 5.40
C ASP A 235 -15.90 -2.66 5.91
N ILE A 236 -14.98 -2.23 5.05
CA ILE A 236 -13.57 -2.00 5.41
C ILE A 236 -13.42 -1.01 6.59
N PRO A 237 -14.17 0.12 6.68
CA PRO A 237 -13.99 1.07 7.77
C PRO A 237 -14.33 0.47 9.14
N GLY A 238 -15.36 -0.38 9.23
CA GLY A 238 -15.64 -1.16 10.44
C GLY A 238 -14.50 -2.11 10.80
N GLY A 239 -13.93 -2.81 9.82
CA GLY A 239 -12.76 -3.68 10.02
C GLY A 239 -11.53 -2.93 10.55
N LEU A 240 -11.22 -1.76 9.97
CA LEU A 240 -10.12 -0.91 10.43
C LEU A 240 -10.39 -0.27 11.80
N ALA A 241 -11.64 0.03 12.13
CA ALA A 241 -12.01 0.54 13.45
C ALA A 241 -11.74 -0.49 14.53
N ALA A 242 -12.15 -1.74 14.29
CA ALA A 242 -11.86 -2.86 15.18
C ALA A 242 -10.34 -3.09 15.35
N ALA A 243 -9.57 -3.00 14.26
CA ALA A 243 -8.12 -3.09 14.31
C ALA A 243 -7.49 -1.97 15.15
N LEU A 244 -7.91 -0.72 14.93
CA LEU A 244 -7.43 0.45 15.65
C LEU A 244 -7.80 0.42 17.15
N ALA A 245 -8.90 -0.22 17.52
CA ALA A 245 -9.31 -0.39 18.92
C ALA A 245 -8.40 -1.35 19.71
N MET A 246 -7.58 -2.18 19.03
CA MET A 246 -6.68 -3.12 19.70
C MET A 246 -5.60 -2.41 20.53
N PRO A 247 -5.16 -3.02 21.66
CA PRO A 247 -4.23 -2.39 22.60
C PRO A 247 -2.77 -2.50 22.14
N PHE A 248 -2.40 -1.70 21.14
CA PHE A 248 -1.01 -1.61 20.69
C PHE A 248 -0.09 -1.03 21.77
N GLN A 249 1.02 -1.70 22.06
CA GLN A 249 2.02 -1.33 23.08
C GLN A 249 3.46 -1.35 22.55
N ALA A 250 3.71 -2.07 21.45
CA ALA A 250 5.04 -2.20 20.86
C ALA A 250 5.50 -0.89 20.20
N GLU A 251 6.81 -0.72 20.05
CA GLU A 251 7.39 0.39 19.27
C GLU A 251 7.07 0.22 17.78
N ALA A 252 7.20 -1.01 17.28
CA ALA A 252 6.80 -1.37 15.93
C ALA A 252 5.35 -1.84 15.87
N LYS A 253 4.55 -1.17 15.04
CA LYS A 253 3.14 -1.48 14.83
C LYS A 253 2.84 -1.49 13.34
N ARG A 254 2.12 -2.50 12.87
CA ARG A 254 1.72 -2.62 11.47
C ARG A 254 0.30 -3.19 11.35
N ILE A 255 -0.49 -2.59 10.45
CA ILE A 255 -1.78 -3.12 9.99
C ILE A 255 -1.63 -3.54 8.52
N VAL A 256 -2.08 -4.76 8.21
CA VAL A 256 -2.14 -5.29 6.84
C VAL A 256 -3.61 -5.53 6.50
N LEU A 257 -4.13 -4.80 5.51
CA LEU A 257 -5.47 -4.99 4.96
C LEU A 257 -5.41 -5.96 3.77
N VAL A 258 -6.22 -7.01 3.78
CA VAL A 258 -6.41 -7.95 2.67
C VAL A 258 -7.84 -7.78 2.18
N THR A 259 -7.99 -7.39 0.91
CA THR A 259 -9.32 -7.11 0.33
C THR A 259 -9.37 -7.43 -1.15
N ASP A 260 -10.54 -7.82 -1.64
CA ASP A 260 -10.85 -8.01 -3.05
C ASP A 260 -11.88 -7.00 -3.59
N ALA A 261 -12.54 -6.25 -2.71
CA ALA A 261 -13.50 -5.19 -3.02
C ALA A 261 -13.11 -3.82 -2.41
N PRO A 262 -13.61 -2.70 -2.97
CA PRO A 262 -13.47 -1.38 -2.36
C PRO A 262 -14.37 -1.23 -1.12
N CYS A 263 -14.14 -0.19 -0.32
CA CYS A 263 -15.02 0.17 0.78
C CYS A 263 -16.24 0.97 0.32
N HIS A 264 -17.30 0.95 1.12
CA HIS A 264 -18.46 1.80 0.87
C HIS A 264 -18.13 3.29 0.75
N GLY A 265 -18.99 3.98 0.00
CA GLY A 265 -18.93 5.41 -0.24
C GLY A 265 -18.36 5.72 -1.62
N ARG A 266 -19.19 6.33 -2.47
CA ARG A 266 -18.93 6.78 -3.85
C ARG A 266 -17.58 7.45 -4.12
N LYS A 267 -16.96 8.03 -3.08
CA LYS A 267 -15.59 8.53 -3.12
C LYS A 267 -14.55 7.46 -3.46
N PHE A 268 -14.74 6.21 -3.07
CA PHE A 268 -13.71 5.16 -3.07
C PHE A 268 -13.81 4.18 -4.24
N HIS A 269 -14.91 4.20 -4.99
CA HIS A 269 -15.17 3.31 -6.13
C HIS A 269 -16.04 4.01 -7.18
N ASP A 270 -16.24 3.38 -8.33
CA ASP A 270 -17.11 3.86 -9.41
C ASP A 270 -18.40 3.02 -9.55
N THR A 271 -18.58 2.03 -8.69
CA THR A 271 -19.82 1.26 -8.55
C THR A 271 -20.84 2.00 -7.68
N SER A 272 -22.02 1.42 -7.46
CA SER A 272 -23.06 1.99 -6.60
C SER A 272 -23.11 1.29 -5.24
N ASP A 273 -23.20 2.06 -4.16
CA ASP A 273 -23.68 1.55 -2.88
C ASP A 273 -25.19 1.25 -2.96
N LYS A 274 -25.66 0.16 -2.34
CA LYS A 274 -27.10 -0.05 -2.14
C LYS A 274 -27.69 1.03 -1.25
N GLU A 275 -28.86 1.54 -1.66
CA GLU A 275 -29.58 2.58 -0.89
C GLU A 275 -29.98 2.12 0.51
N GLU A 276 -30.17 0.80 0.70
CA GLU A 276 -30.51 0.22 2.00
C GLU A 276 -29.40 0.39 3.05
N TYR A 277 -28.14 0.56 2.63
CA TYR A 277 -26.99 0.77 3.52
C TYR A 277 -26.69 2.23 3.80
N ARG A 278 -27.48 3.17 3.27
CA ARG A 278 -27.19 4.60 3.39
C ARG A 278 -26.98 5.04 4.85
N SER A 279 -27.81 4.55 5.76
CA SER A 279 -27.75 4.91 7.18
C SER A 279 -26.46 4.39 7.83
N GLU A 280 -26.09 3.15 7.51
CA GLU A 280 -24.88 2.48 7.99
C GLU A 280 -23.63 3.14 7.44
N ILE A 281 -23.63 3.54 6.16
CA ILE A 281 -22.54 4.27 5.52
C ILE A 281 -22.35 5.64 6.17
N GLU A 282 -23.44 6.38 6.41
CA GLU A 282 -23.37 7.69 7.08
C GLU A 282 -22.87 7.61 8.53
N GLN A 283 -23.08 6.47 9.21
CA GLN A 283 -22.57 6.18 10.57
C GLN A 283 -21.19 5.51 10.56
N SER A 284 -20.71 5.04 9.41
CA SER A 284 -19.46 4.32 9.31
C SER A 284 -18.27 5.25 9.59
N PRO A 285 -17.21 4.76 10.26
CA PRO A 285 -16.01 5.57 10.51
C PRO A 285 -15.42 6.14 9.21
N ASP A 286 -14.97 7.40 9.24
CA ASP A 286 -14.22 7.98 8.11
C ASP A 286 -12.88 7.26 7.94
N ILE A 287 -12.77 6.44 6.89
CA ILE A 287 -11.56 5.67 6.59
C ILE A 287 -10.33 6.57 6.33
N CYS A 288 -10.51 7.78 5.81
CA CYS A 288 -9.41 8.74 5.71
C CYS A 288 -8.99 9.23 7.10
N ALA A 289 -9.93 9.47 8.02
CA ALA A 289 -9.60 9.77 9.42
C ALA A 289 -8.86 8.60 10.08
N GLN A 290 -9.21 7.36 9.75
CA GLN A 290 -8.48 6.16 10.21
C GLN A 290 -7.06 6.08 9.65
N MET A 291 -6.82 6.45 8.38
CA MET A 291 -5.46 6.57 7.83
C MET A 291 -4.63 7.59 8.62
N ARG A 292 -5.22 8.75 8.91
CA ARG A 292 -4.58 9.80 9.71
C ARG A 292 -4.29 9.31 11.14
N GLU A 293 -5.20 8.53 11.73
CA GLU A 293 -5.02 7.90 13.04
C GLU A 293 -3.84 6.92 13.07
N MET A 294 -3.79 6.01 12.10
CA MET A 294 -2.72 5.01 11.97
C MET A 294 -1.35 5.68 11.86
N ALA A 295 -1.20 6.61 10.89
CA ALA A 295 0.05 7.30 10.67
C ALA A 295 0.51 8.11 11.90
N ARG A 296 -0.43 8.73 12.63
CA ARG A 296 -0.15 9.47 13.88
C ARG A 296 0.30 8.56 15.02
N ARG A 297 -0.31 7.37 15.16
CA ARG A 297 0.07 6.35 16.17
C ARG A 297 1.36 5.59 15.84
N GLY A 298 1.99 5.92 14.71
CA GLY A 298 3.17 5.21 14.22
C GLY A 298 2.85 3.82 13.67
N ILE A 299 1.59 3.56 13.34
CA ILE A 299 1.16 2.29 12.77
C ILE A 299 1.39 2.33 11.27
N ASP A 300 2.30 1.47 10.80
CA ASP A 300 2.52 1.26 9.38
C ASP A 300 1.32 0.55 8.75
N PHE A 301 1.04 0.84 7.47
CA PHE A 301 -0.15 0.35 6.79
C PHE A 301 0.22 -0.22 5.42
N THR A 302 -0.26 -1.43 5.14
CA THR A 302 -0.09 -2.12 3.86
C THR A 302 -1.43 -2.67 3.40
N ILE A 303 -1.73 -2.55 2.10
CA ILE A 303 -2.91 -3.14 1.47
C ILE A 303 -2.45 -4.25 0.52
N ILE A 304 -3.02 -5.45 0.67
CA ILE A 304 -2.88 -6.60 -0.22
C ILE A 304 -4.18 -6.71 -1.01
N GLU A 305 -4.11 -6.30 -2.27
CA GLU A 305 -5.22 -6.31 -3.21
C GLU A 305 -5.25 -7.66 -3.96
N VAL A 306 -6.40 -8.36 -3.89
CA VAL A 306 -6.66 -9.58 -4.67
C VAL A 306 -7.10 -9.21 -6.10
N TYR A 307 -7.98 -8.21 -6.25
CA TYR A 307 -8.39 -7.63 -7.53
C TYR A 307 -8.07 -6.12 -7.61
N PRO A 308 -6.84 -5.75 -8.00
CA PRO A 308 -6.41 -4.33 -8.02
C PRO A 308 -7.29 -3.42 -8.87
N THR A 309 -7.96 -3.94 -9.90
CA THR A 309 -8.85 -3.16 -10.76
C THR A 309 -10.04 -2.57 -10.01
N ASN A 310 -10.56 -3.28 -9.01
CA ASN A 310 -11.75 -2.86 -8.26
C ASN A 310 -11.38 -1.92 -7.11
N THR A 311 -10.16 -2.04 -6.58
CA THR A 311 -9.69 -1.30 -5.40
C THR A 311 -8.81 -0.09 -5.72
N ALA A 312 -8.41 0.09 -6.98
CA ALA A 312 -7.44 1.12 -7.39
C ALA A 312 -7.76 2.54 -6.89
N LYS A 313 -9.02 3.00 -7.04
CA LYS A 313 -9.45 4.35 -6.63
C LYS A 313 -9.34 4.53 -5.12
N MET A 314 -9.88 3.60 -4.34
CA MET A 314 -9.75 3.56 -2.87
C MET A 314 -8.27 3.57 -2.45
N VAL A 315 -7.46 2.66 -3.00
CA VAL A 315 -6.05 2.50 -2.64
C VAL A 315 -5.26 3.77 -2.92
N ALA A 316 -5.50 4.45 -4.05
CA ALA A 316 -4.86 5.72 -4.37
C ALA A 316 -5.21 6.81 -3.33
N ILE A 317 -6.49 6.90 -2.93
CA ILE A 317 -6.97 7.84 -1.92
C ILE A 317 -6.32 7.55 -0.55
N LEU A 318 -6.35 6.31 -0.09
CA LEU A 318 -5.82 5.91 1.21
C LEU A 318 -4.30 6.09 1.28
N ARG A 319 -3.58 5.75 0.21
CA ARG A 319 -2.13 5.99 0.11
C ARG A 319 -1.82 7.48 0.16
N LYS A 320 -2.53 8.33 -0.59
CA LYS A 320 -2.31 9.79 -0.56
C LYS A 320 -2.49 10.35 0.85
N GLU A 321 -3.59 9.99 1.52
CA GLU A 321 -3.85 10.40 2.90
C GLU A 321 -2.75 9.94 3.87
N PHE A 322 -2.31 8.68 3.78
CA PHE A 322 -1.25 8.15 4.63
C PHE A 322 0.09 8.88 4.41
N ASN A 323 0.48 9.12 3.16
CA ASN A 323 1.74 9.78 2.80
C ASN A 323 1.87 11.18 3.38
N CYS A 324 0.82 12.01 3.21
CA CYS A 324 0.82 13.39 3.70
C CYS A 324 1.02 13.46 5.22
N ILE A 325 0.45 12.52 5.96
CA ILE A 325 0.58 12.47 7.42
C ILE A 325 1.95 11.98 7.86
N VAL A 326 2.55 11.02 7.14
CA VAL A 326 3.94 10.60 7.42
C VAL A 326 4.90 11.77 7.23
N ALA A 327 4.79 12.51 6.13
CA ALA A 327 5.61 13.70 5.87
C ALA A 327 5.41 14.76 6.96
N LYS A 328 4.16 15.03 7.34
CA LYS A 328 3.82 15.98 8.43
C LYS A 328 4.37 15.55 9.79
N ARG A 329 4.33 14.25 10.13
CA ARG A 329 4.92 13.73 11.37
C ARG A 329 6.43 13.94 11.39
N LEU A 330 7.12 13.60 10.30
CA LEU A 330 8.57 13.80 10.18
C LEU A 330 8.94 15.29 10.24
N ALA A 331 8.11 16.18 9.69
CA ALA A 331 8.29 17.63 9.80
C ALA A 331 8.16 18.14 11.26
N ILE A 332 7.23 17.58 12.03
CA ILE A 332 7.11 17.86 13.47
C ILE A 332 8.36 17.37 14.21
N GLU A 333 8.82 16.15 13.95
CA GLU A 333 10.03 15.59 14.58
C GLU A 333 11.28 16.42 14.26
N PHE A 334 11.44 16.83 13.00
CA PHE A 334 12.49 17.76 12.58
C PHE A 334 12.40 19.08 13.36
N SER A 335 11.21 19.68 13.42
CA SER A 335 10.98 20.95 14.10
C SER A 335 11.21 20.89 15.63
N LEU A 336 11.10 19.70 16.23
CA LEU A 336 11.40 19.45 17.63
C LEU A 336 12.91 19.41 17.95
N CYS A 337 13.78 19.17 16.96
CA CYS A 337 15.23 19.17 17.16
C CYS A 337 15.71 20.55 17.63
N GLU A 338 16.53 20.59 18.69
CA GLU A 338 17.01 21.84 19.30
C GLU A 338 17.87 22.68 18.35
N ALA A 339 18.60 22.00 17.47
CA ALA A 339 19.42 22.60 16.42
C ALA A 339 18.60 23.30 15.32
N VAL A 340 17.32 22.98 15.17
CA VAL A 340 16.46 23.58 14.15
C VAL A 340 15.96 24.93 14.63
N GLU A 341 16.47 25.99 14.01
CA GLU A 341 16.07 27.37 14.33
C GLU A 341 14.66 27.69 13.82
N TYR A 342 14.33 27.22 12.62
CA TYR A 342 13.04 27.43 11.97
C TYR A 342 12.46 26.09 11.53
N GLY A 343 11.35 25.68 12.15
CA GLY A 343 10.64 24.46 11.79
C GLY A 343 9.99 24.54 10.41
N VAL A 344 9.65 23.37 9.88
CA VAL A 344 8.89 23.19 8.64
C VAL A 344 7.60 22.44 8.95
N ASP A 345 6.58 22.61 8.10
CA ASP A 345 5.33 21.87 8.20
C ASP A 345 4.72 21.61 6.82
N PHE A 346 3.75 20.70 6.76
CA PHE A 346 2.97 20.40 5.57
C PHE A 346 1.53 20.87 5.72
N VAL A 347 0.95 21.40 4.63
CA VAL A 347 -0.49 21.63 4.59
C VAL A 347 -1.26 20.31 4.64
N SER A 348 -2.44 20.36 5.24
CA SER A 348 -3.34 19.23 5.27
C SER A 348 -4.20 19.24 4.01
N THR A 349 -4.17 18.15 3.26
CA THR A 349 -5.05 17.93 2.11
C THR A 349 -6.32 17.21 2.57
N CYS A 350 -7.45 17.54 1.95
CA CYS A 350 -8.73 16.88 2.18
C CYS A 350 -9.38 16.55 0.83
N TRP A 351 -10.06 15.42 0.76
CA TRP A 351 -10.89 15.09 -0.39
C TRP A 351 -12.29 15.67 -0.26
N TYR A 352 -12.78 16.24 -1.36
CA TYR A 352 -14.12 16.75 -1.53
C TYR A 352 -14.82 16.04 -2.68
N GLU A 353 -16.08 15.69 -2.46
CA GLU A 353 -16.96 15.16 -3.50
C GLU A 353 -17.95 16.25 -3.91
N ILE A 354 -18.02 16.54 -5.20
CA ILE A 354 -19.04 17.37 -5.81
C ILE A 354 -20.24 16.45 -6.11
N LYS A 355 -21.27 16.53 -5.26
CA LYS A 355 -22.47 15.66 -5.35
C LYS A 355 -23.16 15.70 -6.71
N ASN A 356 -23.13 16.84 -7.39
CA ASN A 356 -23.77 17.04 -8.70
C ASN A 356 -22.77 17.60 -9.73
N PRO A 357 -21.86 16.77 -10.28
CA PRO A 357 -20.80 17.23 -11.19
C PRO A 357 -21.34 17.99 -12.40
N ALA A 358 -22.45 17.51 -12.97
CA ALA A 358 -23.09 18.12 -14.15
C ALA A 358 -23.50 19.58 -13.90
N THR A 359 -23.99 19.91 -12.69
CA THR A 359 -24.36 21.29 -12.35
C THR A 359 -23.16 22.22 -12.18
N ALA A 360 -21.97 21.66 -11.93
CA ALA A 360 -20.71 22.38 -11.87
C ALA A 360 -19.98 22.41 -13.23
N GLY A 361 -20.62 21.93 -14.31
CA GLY A 361 -20.00 21.84 -15.64
C GLY A 361 -18.94 20.74 -15.78
N LEU A 362 -18.95 19.76 -14.88
CA LEU A 362 -17.99 18.65 -14.85
C LEU A 362 -18.60 17.38 -15.42
N SER A 363 -17.75 16.49 -15.93
CA SER A 363 -18.19 15.15 -16.33
C SER A 363 -18.66 14.35 -15.10
N PRO A 364 -19.60 13.40 -15.25
CA PRO A 364 -20.00 12.51 -14.15
C PRO A 364 -18.83 11.74 -13.52
N SER A 365 -17.78 11.47 -14.31
CA SER A 365 -16.54 10.82 -13.85
C SER A 365 -15.61 11.74 -13.05
N THR A 366 -15.83 13.06 -13.07
CA THR A 366 -14.99 14.07 -12.40
C THR A 366 -15.75 14.70 -11.24
N SER A 367 -16.03 13.90 -10.20
CA SER A 367 -16.73 14.33 -8.99
C SER A 367 -15.81 14.56 -7.79
N MET A 368 -14.58 14.04 -7.83
CA MET A 368 -13.68 14.00 -6.68
C MET A 368 -12.48 14.93 -6.86
N PHE A 369 -12.22 15.76 -5.85
CA PHE A 369 -11.13 16.72 -5.84
C PHE A 369 -10.39 16.67 -4.51
N THR A 370 -9.07 16.89 -4.54
CA THR A 370 -8.35 17.26 -3.33
C THR A 370 -8.32 18.78 -3.21
N ALA A 371 -8.64 19.30 -2.04
CA ALA A 371 -8.43 20.70 -1.71
C ALA A 371 -7.46 20.83 -0.53
N GLU A 372 -6.73 21.91 -0.52
CA GLU A 372 -5.74 22.25 0.49
C GLU A 372 -5.84 23.74 0.83
N PRO A 373 -5.40 24.15 2.02
CA PRO A 373 -5.32 25.56 2.39
C PRO A 373 -4.49 26.36 1.39
N TYR A 374 -5.04 27.49 0.94
CA TYR A 374 -4.26 28.47 0.20
C TYR A 374 -3.09 28.98 1.05
N ILE A 375 -1.90 28.98 0.45
CA ILE A 375 -0.68 29.51 1.08
C ILE A 375 -0.31 30.81 0.36
N ASP A 376 -0.43 31.93 1.06
CA ASP A 376 -0.07 33.23 0.52
C ASP A 376 1.45 33.38 0.37
N GLY A 377 1.89 33.76 -0.83
CA GLY A 377 3.29 34.06 -1.16
C GLY A 377 3.80 33.35 -2.42
N LYS A 378 5.12 33.43 -2.63
CA LYS A 378 5.76 32.91 -3.85
C LYS A 378 5.99 31.40 -3.75
N TYR A 379 5.25 30.64 -4.55
CA TYR A 379 5.45 29.20 -4.70
C TYR A 379 6.83 28.88 -5.25
N LYS A 380 7.51 27.91 -4.63
CA LYS A 380 8.82 27.41 -5.03
C LYS A 380 8.90 25.90 -4.88
N LYS A 381 9.67 25.27 -5.77
CA LYS A 381 10.09 23.88 -5.65
C LYS A 381 11.56 23.84 -5.27
N TYR A 382 11.89 23.18 -4.17
CA TYR A 382 13.22 23.17 -3.55
C TYR A 382 14.05 21.95 -3.96
N ASN A 383 13.39 20.80 -4.12
CA ASN A 383 13.96 19.62 -4.75
C ASN A 383 12.85 18.85 -5.48
N ASN A 384 13.23 17.86 -6.30
CA ASN A 384 12.28 16.93 -6.91
C ASN A 384 12.48 15.50 -6.37
N ASN A 385 11.71 14.56 -6.91
CA ASN A 385 11.80 13.13 -6.56
C ASN A 385 12.87 12.36 -7.36
N ASN A 386 13.82 13.02 -8.01
CA ASN A 386 14.86 12.38 -8.83
C ASN A 386 16.18 13.16 -8.84
N GLY A 387 16.55 13.75 -7.69
CA GLY A 387 17.88 14.33 -7.47
C GLY A 387 18.09 15.78 -7.96
N TRP A 388 17.08 16.48 -8.48
CA TRP A 388 17.20 17.91 -8.78
C TRP A 388 17.06 18.75 -7.51
N ILE A 389 17.92 19.77 -7.36
CA ILE A 389 17.90 20.76 -6.28
C ILE A 389 17.80 22.16 -6.88
N SER A 390 17.03 23.05 -6.23
CA SER A 390 16.94 24.45 -6.64
C SER A 390 18.19 25.24 -6.22
N ASP A 391 18.79 25.90 -7.21
CA ASP A 391 19.97 26.78 -7.04
C ASP A 391 19.56 28.24 -6.76
N ASP A 392 18.63 28.47 -5.83
CA ASP A 392 18.18 29.84 -5.52
C ASP A 392 19.00 30.54 -4.43
N GLY A 393 20.03 29.88 -3.88
CA GLY A 393 20.98 30.44 -2.91
C GLY A 393 20.37 30.89 -1.58
N LEU A 394 19.13 30.49 -1.26
CA LEU A 394 18.44 30.91 -0.04
C LEU A 394 18.54 29.88 1.10
N ASN A 395 18.61 30.35 2.35
CA ASN A 395 18.56 29.52 3.58
C ASN A 395 17.33 28.57 3.65
N LEU A 396 16.27 28.88 2.90
CA LEU A 396 15.08 28.02 2.79
C LEU A 396 15.35 26.76 1.97
N SER A 397 16.15 26.86 0.89
CA SER A 397 16.61 25.69 0.13
C SER A 397 17.48 24.80 1.03
N GLU A 398 18.37 25.38 1.84
CA GLU A 398 19.18 24.63 2.81
C GLU A 398 18.32 23.85 3.83
N THR A 399 17.29 24.49 4.39
CA THR A 399 16.39 23.84 5.36
C THR A 399 15.63 22.68 4.72
N ALA A 400 15.17 22.85 3.47
CA ALA A 400 14.49 21.80 2.72
C ALA A 400 15.42 20.60 2.46
N GLN A 401 16.65 20.83 1.98
CA GLN A 401 17.60 19.74 1.75
C GLN A 401 18.00 19.03 3.05
N ALA A 402 18.20 19.80 4.14
CA ALA A 402 18.48 19.23 5.45
C ALA A 402 17.30 18.43 6.01
N PHE A 403 16.07 18.83 5.72
CA PHE A 403 14.87 18.07 6.07
C PHE A 403 14.84 16.72 5.33
N SER A 404 15.05 16.70 4.00
CA SER A 404 15.13 15.45 3.23
C SER A 404 16.20 14.50 3.80
N HIS A 405 17.43 14.99 4.04
CA HIS A 405 18.50 14.21 4.65
C HIS A 405 18.13 13.74 6.07
N PHE A 406 17.56 14.62 6.89
CA PHE A 406 17.10 14.26 8.23
C PHE A 406 16.09 13.13 8.18
N THR A 407 15.10 13.16 7.28
CA THR A 407 14.09 12.10 7.20
C THR A 407 14.72 10.74 6.88
N TRP A 408 15.69 10.69 5.98
CA TRP A 408 16.44 9.48 5.66
C TRP A 408 17.19 8.96 6.90
N GLN A 409 18.00 9.80 7.54
CA GLN A 409 18.78 9.34 8.70
C GLN A 409 17.89 9.00 9.91
N LYS A 410 16.83 9.78 10.14
CA LYS A 410 15.89 9.58 11.24
C LYS A 410 15.12 8.27 11.12
N THR A 411 14.87 7.82 9.88
CA THR A 411 14.22 6.55 9.58
C THR A 411 15.21 5.45 9.26
N TYR A 412 16.49 5.60 9.60
CA TYR A 412 17.54 4.61 9.38
C TYR A 412 17.69 4.18 7.91
N GLY A 413 17.44 5.12 7.00
CA GLY A 413 17.48 4.93 5.57
C GLY A 413 16.21 4.34 4.95
N GLU A 414 15.16 4.12 5.74
CA GLU A 414 13.92 3.52 5.22
C GLU A 414 13.10 4.45 4.36
N LEU A 415 13.00 5.72 4.75
CA LEU A 415 12.14 6.72 4.11
C LEU A 415 12.90 8.02 3.87
N MET A 416 12.70 8.63 2.70
CA MET A 416 13.20 9.97 2.41
C MET A 416 12.07 10.81 1.84
N VAL A 417 11.75 11.92 2.52
CA VAL A 417 10.77 12.88 2.03
C VAL A 417 11.47 13.84 1.05
N VAL A 418 10.96 13.91 -0.17
CA VAL A 418 11.47 14.71 -1.29
C VAL A 418 10.28 15.41 -1.99
N ASP A 419 10.55 16.01 -3.15
CA ASP A 419 9.59 16.84 -3.88
C ASP A 419 9.09 18.01 -3.02
N LEU A 420 10.00 18.60 -2.24
CA LEU A 420 9.68 19.67 -1.32
C LEU A 420 9.34 20.93 -2.11
N GLN A 421 8.09 21.36 -1.99
CA GLN A 421 7.54 22.49 -2.71
C GLN A 421 6.47 23.20 -1.88
N GLY A 422 6.29 24.50 -2.09
CA GLY A 422 5.32 25.30 -1.35
C GLY A 422 5.76 26.75 -1.21
N VAL A 423 5.38 27.38 -0.10
CA VAL A 423 5.69 28.78 0.17
C VAL A 423 6.45 28.90 1.49
N GLY A 424 7.69 29.36 1.40
CA GLY A 424 8.54 29.53 2.57
C GLY A 424 8.84 28.20 3.27
N ARG A 425 8.31 28.01 4.49
CA ARG A 425 8.55 26.83 5.33
C ARG A 425 7.32 25.91 5.45
N VAL A 426 6.30 26.19 4.65
CA VAL A 426 5.10 25.36 4.58
C VAL A 426 5.06 24.71 3.21
N PHE A 427 5.13 23.39 3.22
CA PHE A 427 5.20 22.57 2.03
C PHE A 427 3.85 21.94 1.70
N THR A 428 3.69 21.54 0.44
CA THR A 428 2.54 20.75 -0.04
C THR A 428 3.00 19.63 -0.97
N ASP A 429 2.12 18.66 -1.19
CA ASP A 429 2.28 17.52 -2.10
C ASP A 429 3.69 16.88 -2.06
N PRO A 430 4.16 16.38 -0.90
CA PRO A 430 5.43 15.70 -0.81
C PRO A 430 5.42 14.36 -1.53
N GLN A 431 6.58 13.95 -2.04
CA GLN A 431 6.86 12.57 -2.42
C GLN A 431 7.72 11.91 -1.35
N ILE A 432 7.52 10.62 -1.13
CA ILE A 432 8.36 9.82 -0.23
C ILE A 432 9.03 8.72 -1.05
N HIS A 433 10.35 8.66 -1.01
CA HIS A 433 11.08 7.46 -1.37
C HIS A 433 11.11 6.51 -0.20
N SER A 434 10.98 5.22 -0.49
CA SER A 434 11.01 4.15 0.50
C SER A 434 11.80 2.98 -0.05
N THR A 435 12.55 2.27 0.79
CA THR A 435 13.16 0.96 0.43
C THR A 435 12.10 -0.06 -0.03
N HIS A 436 10.81 0.27 0.11
CA HIS A 436 9.66 -0.47 -0.39
C HIS A 436 8.99 0.29 -1.54
N GLY A 437 9.34 -0.05 -2.79
CA GLY A 437 8.96 0.69 -4.01
C GLY A 437 7.49 0.69 -4.43
N ASP A 438 6.62 -0.05 -3.77
CA ASP A 438 5.16 0.00 -3.97
C ASP A 438 4.43 0.93 -3.00
N LYS A 439 5.12 1.38 -1.95
CA LYS A 439 4.59 2.38 -1.03
C LYS A 439 4.72 3.77 -1.63
N PHE A 440 3.96 4.71 -1.11
CA PHE A 440 4.08 6.14 -1.43
C PHE A 440 3.81 6.56 -2.89
N GLY A 441 3.14 5.71 -3.68
CA GLY A 441 2.70 6.06 -5.04
C GLY A 441 3.80 5.95 -6.10
N CYS A 442 3.46 6.23 -7.36
CA CYS A 442 4.35 6.02 -8.51
C CYS A 442 5.60 6.91 -8.53
N GLY A 443 5.61 8.01 -7.79
CA GLY A 443 6.80 8.85 -7.64
C GLY A 443 7.84 8.30 -6.67
N ASN A 444 7.57 7.16 -6.00
CA ASN A 444 8.53 6.46 -5.17
C ASN A 444 9.55 5.69 -6.03
N LEU A 445 10.69 6.32 -6.31
CA LEU A 445 11.81 5.70 -7.02
C LEU A 445 12.72 4.84 -6.12
N SER A 446 12.28 4.51 -4.91
CA SER A 446 13.01 3.66 -3.95
C SER A 446 14.46 4.09 -3.71
N ASP A 447 15.36 3.13 -3.52
CA ASP A 447 16.80 3.36 -3.31
C ASP A 447 17.42 4.18 -4.44
N ALA A 448 16.93 4.05 -5.68
CA ALA A 448 17.42 4.83 -6.82
C ALA A 448 17.11 6.32 -6.63
N GLY A 449 15.90 6.67 -6.17
CA GLY A 449 15.53 8.04 -5.84
C GLY A 449 16.33 8.62 -4.68
N MET A 450 16.53 7.83 -3.62
CA MET A 450 17.37 8.23 -2.48
C MET A 450 18.82 8.46 -2.90
N THR A 451 19.36 7.58 -3.73
CA THR A 451 20.72 7.70 -4.29
C THR A 451 20.82 8.94 -5.16
N ALA A 452 19.82 9.20 -6.02
CA ALA A 452 19.78 10.39 -6.86
C ALA A 452 19.75 11.68 -6.04
N PHE A 453 19.03 11.71 -4.91
CA PHE A 453 19.09 12.82 -3.97
C PHE A 453 20.50 13.00 -3.38
N PHE A 454 21.12 11.94 -2.87
CA PHE A 454 22.46 12.05 -2.27
C PHE A 454 23.57 12.36 -3.29
N ALA A 455 23.37 12.02 -4.57
CA ALA A 455 24.31 12.35 -5.64
C ALA A 455 24.45 13.87 -5.87
N THR A 456 23.44 14.66 -5.49
CA THR A 456 23.45 16.13 -5.65
C THR A 456 23.42 16.88 -4.33
N HIS A 457 23.17 16.19 -3.21
CA HIS A 457 23.05 16.81 -1.89
C HIS A 457 24.41 17.07 -1.25
N GLU A 458 24.65 18.33 -0.90
CA GLU A 458 25.76 18.73 -0.03
C GLU A 458 25.25 19.10 1.37
N CYS A 459 25.88 18.54 2.41
CA CYS A 459 25.51 18.86 3.77
C CYS A 459 25.75 20.35 4.08
N ASN A 460 24.67 21.07 4.37
CA ASN A 460 24.69 22.49 4.70
C ASN A 460 24.78 22.77 6.21
N SER A 461 24.64 24.04 6.60
CA SER A 461 24.70 24.50 7.99
C SER A 461 23.68 23.80 8.90
N VAL A 462 22.46 23.55 8.40
CA VAL A 462 21.38 22.88 9.13
C VAL A 462 21.67 21.39 9.31
N CYS A 463 22.20 20.72 8.28
CA CYS A 463 22.66 19.32 8.38
C CYS A 463 23.72 19.16 9.48
N ARG A 464 24.71 20.05 9.51
CA ARG A 464 25.78 20.06 10.52
C ARG A 464 25.24 20.31 11.92
N ALA A 465 24.31 21.27 12.07
CA ALA A 465 23.68 21.56 13.35
C ALA A 465 22.88 20.37 13.89
N LEU A 466 22.21 19.62 13.00
CA LEU A 466 21.49 18.38 13.31
C LEU A 466 22.41 17.16 13.54
N LYS A 467 23.72 17.29 13.32
CA LYS A 467 24.69 16.20 13.37
C LYS A 467 24.32 15.05 12.43
N LEU A 468 23.84 15.39 11.23
CA LEU A 468 23.61 14.40 10.18
C LEU A 468 24.94 13.93 9.61
N THR A 469 25.03 12.64 9.32
CA THR A 469 26.22 11.99 8.78
C THR A 469 26.34 12.32 7.30
N PRO A 470 27.42 12.98 6.84
CA PRO A 470 27.62 13.21 5.42
C PRO A 470 27.73 11.89 4.66
N VAL A 471 26.93 11.74 3.60
CA VAL A 471 27.02 10.61 2.67
C VAL A 471 27.95 11.04 1.53
N LYS A 472 29.22 10.60 1.56
CA LYS A 472 30.16 10.80 0.46
C LYS A 472 30.23 9.54 -0.41
N HIS A 473 30.26 9.70 -1.73
CA HIS A 473 30.62 8.61 -2.64
C HIS A 473 32.12 8.33 -2.48
N THR A 474 32.48 7.17 -1.94
CA THR A 474 33.87 6.72 -1.89
C THR A 474 34.24 6.10 -3.23
N GLU A 475 35.11 6.75 -3.99
CA GLU A 475 36.20 6.04 -4.66
C GLU A 475 37.47 6.27 -3.85
N SER A 476 38.00 5.18 -3.29
CA SER A 476 39.29 5.00 -2.60
C SER A 476 39.56 5.80 -1.31
N ASP A 477 39.95 5.04 -0.27
CA ASP A 477 40.68 5.52 0.90
C ASP A 477 42.00 6.20 0.48
N ALA A 478 42.19 7.47 0.88
CA ALA A 478 43.45 8.05 1.35
C ALA A 478 43.26 9.54 1.71
N ASP A 479 43.69 9.89 2.92
CA ASP A 479 44.09 11.20 3.44
C ASP A 479 43.19 12.43 3.22
N ALA A 480 42.70 12.99 4.34
CA ALA A 480 42.94 14.40 4.64
C ALA A 480 42.66 14.74 6.10
N ASP A 481 43.64 15.48 6.62
CA ASP A 481 43.85 15.98 7.96
C ASP A 481 42.74 16.84 8.56
N THR A 482 42.86 16.95 9.87
CA THR A 482 42.26 17.90 10.80
C THR A 482 42.10 19.33 10.26
N VAL A 483 40.90 19.91 10.43
CA VAL A 483 40.75 21.33 10.77
C VAL A 483 39.75 21.44 11.93
N LEU A 484 40.28 21.75 13.11
CA LEU A 484 39.50 22.22 14.25
C LEU A 484 39.22 23.70 14.05
N ASP A 485 37.99 24.06 13.69
CA ASP A 485 37.58 25.46 13.66
C ASP A 485 37.13 25.96 15.04
N VAL A 486 37.72 27.09 15.39
CA VAL A 486 37.64 27.80 16.67
C VAL A 486 36.22 28.31 16.89
N ALA A 487 35.64 27.95 18.03
CA ALA A 487 34.38 28.49 18.50
C ALA A 487 34.53 29.98 18.86
N ASP A 488 34.01 30.86 18.02
CA ASP A 488 33.81 32.27 18.36
C ASP A 488 32.68 32.39 19.40
N LYS A 489 33.08 32.50 20.66
CA LYS A 489 32.21 32.83 21.78
C LYS A 489 32.22 34.34 21.98
N ASN A 490 31.35 35.06 21.27
CA ASN A 490 30.80 36.32 21.77
C ASN A 490 29.57 36.79 20.98
N SER A 491 28.37 36.44 21.44
CA SER A 491 27.29 37.44 21.53
C SER A 491 26.27 37.04 22.58
N THR A 492 26.21 37.80 23.66
CA THR A 492 25.09 37.85 24.60
C THR A 492 23.91 38.57 23.93
N LYS A 493 23.33 37.97 22.88
CA LYS A 493 22.05 38.42 22.33
C LYS A 493 20.92 37.79 23.12
N ARG A 494 20.18 38.64 23.84
CA ARG A 494 18.89 38.33 24.48
C ARG A 494 18.07 37.45 23.52
N ALA A 495 17.87 36.17 23.86
CA ALA A 495 17.30 35.18 22.94
C ALA A 495 15.97 35.68 22.36
N ALA A 496 15.97 36.02 21.06
CA ALA A 496 14.76 36.41 20.36
C ALA A 496 13.71 35.31 20.54
N LYS A 497 12.45 35.69 20.79
CA LYS A 497 11.34 34.71 20.87
C LYS A 497 11.28 33.95 19.54
N LYS A 498 11.72 32.69 19.54
CA LYS A 498 11.66 31.82 18.36
C LYS A 498 10.22 31.35 18.13
N TRP A 499 9.76 31.47 16.90
CA TRP A 499 8.42 31.07 16.46
C TRP A 499 8.49 29.88 15.52
N MET A 500 7.52 28.98 15.63
CA MET A 500 7.34 27.82 14.77
C MET A 500 6.05 28.03 13.97
N THR A 501 6.13 27.82 12.67
CA THR A 501 4.95 27.74 11.80
C THR A 501 4.34 26.37 11.94
N PHE A 502 3.01 26.30 11.99
CA PHE A 502 2.29 25.04 11.87
C PHE A 502 0.94 25.24 11.17
N SER A 503 0.48 24.22 10.47
CA SER A 503 -0.85 24.12 9.89
C SER A 503 -1.78 23.40 10.86
N CYS A 504 -2.87 24.07 11.23
CA CYS A 504 -3.83 23.58 12.20
C CYS A 504 -4.47 22.27 11.73
N PRO A 505 -4.39 21.17 12.51
CA PRO A 505 -4.97 19.88 12.11
C PRO A 505 -6.50 19.83 12.03
N LEU A 506 -7.20 20.88 12.51
CA LEU A 506 -8.66 20.95 12.45
C LEU A 506 -9.13 21.69 11.20
N CYS A 507 -8.63 22.91 10.97
CA CYS A 507 -9.12 23.76 9.87
C CYS A 507 -8.11 23.99 8.75
N GLY A 508 -6.89 23.47 8.86
CA GLY A 508 -5.80 23.69 7.91
C GLY A 508 -5.10 25.05 8.01
N GLU A 509 -5.62 26.00 8.81
CA GLU A 509 -5.06 27.35 8.96
C GLU A 509 -3.57 27.31 9.34
N ILE A 510 -2.75 28.01 8.55
CA ILE A 510 -1.32 28.16 8.79
C ILE A 510 -1.13 29.32 9.76
N THR A 511 -0.48 29.06 10.90
CA THR A 511 -0.27 30.07 11.94
C THR A 511 1.05 29.87 12.69
N LEU A 512 1.37 30.83 13.57
CA LEU A 512 2.62 30.85 14.34
C LEU A 512 2.37 30.53 15.81
N VAL A 513 3.29 29.79 16.41
CA VAL A 513 3.32 29.48 17.85
C VAL A 513 4.73 29.66 18.40
N LEU A 514 4.86 30.02 19.68
CA LEU A 514 6.17 30.07 20.32
C LEU A 514 6.80 28.69 20.33
N ARG A 515 8.11 28.60 20.05
CA ARG A 515 8.85 27.33 20.06
C ARG A 515 8.70 26.58 21.38
N SER A 516 8.72 27.27 22.51
CA SER A 516 8.51 26.66 23.83
C SER A 516 7.13 26.02 23.97
N ALA A 517 6.09 26.65 23.43
CA ALA A 517 4.74 26.10 23.42
C ALA A 517 4.61 24.93 22.42
N PHE A 518 5.28 25.00 21.27
CA PHE A 518 5.36 23.91 20.31
C PHE A 518 5.98 22.66 20.92
N ILE A 519 7.17 22.81 21.52
CA ILE A 519 7.89 21.72 22.19
C ILE A 519 7.05 21.14 23.33
N LYS A 520 6.46 22.00 24.17
CA LYS A 520 5.61 21.56 25.29
C LYS A 520 4.35 20.83 24.84
N ALA A 521 3.79 21.17 23.68
CA ALA A 521 2.62 20.49 23.16
C ALA A 521 3.00 19.10 22.67
N TYR A 522 3.96 18.99 21.74
CA TYR A 522 4.28 17.71 21.10
C TYR A 522 5.08 16.76 21.99
N ARG A 523 5.96 17.24 22.88
CA ARG A 523 6.58 16.36 23.92
C ARG A 523 5.56 15.89 24.96
N GLY A 524 4.44 16.61 25.12
CA GLY A 524 3.33 16.20 25.97
C GLY A 524 2.23 15.47 25.21
N GLU A 525 2.50 14.98 23.99
CA GLU A 525 1.57 14.25 23.13
C GLU A 525 0.25 14.99 22.86
N ARG A 526 0.31 16.32 22.74
CA ARG A 526 -0.85 17.18 22.43
C ARG A 526 -0.68 17.88 21.10
N GLU A 527 -1.74 17.87 20.31
CA GLU A 527 -1.81 18.67 19.08
C GLU A 527 -1.92 20.17 19.39
N LEU A 528 -1.36 20.97 18.50
CA LEU A 528 -1.56 22.42 18.49
C LEU A 528 -2.73 22.76 17.58
N TYR A 529 -3.56 23.72 18.02
CA TYR A 529 -4.67 24.25 17.25
C TYR A 529 -4.53 25.77 17.10
N CYS A 530 -4.99 26.32 15.98
CA CYS A 530 -5.03 27.76 15.79
C CYS A 530 -5.97 28.42 16.82
N LYS A 531 -5.79 29.73 17.04
CA LYS A 531 -6.61 30.48 18.01
C LYS A 531 -8.11 30.37 17.72
N CYS A 532 -8.48 30.37 16.44
CA CYS A 532 -9.87 30.23 15.99
C CYS A 532 -10.45 28.87 16.42
N CYS A 533 -9.75 27.78 16.13
CA CYS A 533 -10.19 26.43 16.52
C CYS A 533 -10.23 26.24 18.03
N VAL A 534 -9.25 26.77 18.77
CA VAL A 534 -9.28 26.76 20.25
C VAL A 534 -10.51 27.50 20.76
N SER A 535 -10.84 28.65 20.18
CA SER A 535 -12.01 29.44 20.57
C SER A 535 -13.32 28.69 20.31
N LYS A 536 -13.50 28.18 19.08
CA LYS A 536 -14.69 27.38 18.71
C LYS A 536 -14.82 26.12 19.54
N GLY A 537 -13.70 25.47 19.86
CA GLY A 537 -13.63 24.28 20.70
C GLY A 537 -14.07 24.49 22.16
N LYS A 538 -14.05 25.73 22.67
CA LYS A 538 -14.55 26.06 24.02
C LYS A 538 -16.06 25.94 24.15
N ASN A 539 -16.81 26.02 23.05
CA ASN A 539 -18.24 25.77 23.10
C ASN A 539 -18.48 24.27 23.34
N ARG A 540 -18.92 23.94 24.55
CA ARG A 540 -19.17 22.56 24.98
C ARG A 540 -20.65 22.33 25.24
N LEU A 541 -21.17 21.24 24.70
CA LEU A 541 -22.50 20.74 25.00
C LEU A 541 -22.42 19.63 26.05
N ARG A 542 -23.53 19.41 26.75
CA ARG A 542 -23.64 18.43 27.83
C ARG A 542 -24.58 17.30 27.43
N ARG A 543 -24.13 16.05 27.58
CA ARG A 543 -24.94 14.84 27.31
C ARG A 543 -24.86 13.87 28.48
N LYS A 544 -25.83 12.97 28.63
CA LYS A 544 -25.77 11.85 29.57
C LYS A 544 -25.00 10.69 28.95
N CYS A 545 -24.06 10.11 29.69
CA CYS A 545 -23.35 8.90 29.33
C CYS A 545 -24.33 7.73 29.16
N SER A 546 -24.22 7.00 28.05
CA SER A 546 -25.04 5.81 27.78
C SER A 546 -24.85 4.72 28.85
N THR A 547 -23.63 4.55 29.37
CA THR A 547 -23.25 3.55 30.38
C THR A 547 -23.59 3.98 31.80
N CYS A 548 -22.91 4.97 32.38
CA CYS A 548 -23.07 5.34 33.78
C CYS A 548 -24.15 6.41 34.04
N LYS A 549 -24.84 6.88 33.00
CA LYS A 549 -25.89 7.92 33.04
C LYS A 549 -25.44 9.30 33.58
N LYS A 550 -24.18 9.45 34.01
CA LYS A 550 -23.59 10.73 34.43
C LYS A 550 -23.49 11.69 33.26
N LYS A 551 -23.70 12.98 33.52
CA LYS A 551 -23.54 14.03 32.51
C LYS A 551 -22.05 14.27 32.25
N PHE A 552 -21.69 14.49 30.99
CA PHE A 552 -20.34 14.88 30.58
C PHE A 552 -20.41 15.92 29.46
N ASP A 553 -19.35 16.71 29.37
CA ASP A 553 -19.25 17.79 28.40
C ASP A 553 -18.41 17.34 27.18
N TYR A 554 -18.79 17.77 25.98
CA TYR A 554 -18.08 17.49 24.73
C TYR A 554 -18.11 18.72 23.82
N SER A 555 -17.15 18.85 22.88
CA SER A 555 -17.12 19.97 21.94
C SER A 555 -17.65 19.53 20.56
N PRO A 556 -18.85 19.96 20.14
CA PRO A 556 -19.41 19.56 18.83
C PRO A 556 -18.49 19.95 17.67
N TYR A 557 -17.88 21.13 17.76
CA TYR A 557 -16.92 21.61 16.77
C TYR A 557 -15.72 20.68 16.62
N TRP A 558 -15.13 20.23 17.74
CA TRP A 558 -13.96 19.36 17.70
C TRP A 558 -14.28 18.01 17.04
N PHE A 559 -15.39 17.37 17.41
CA PHE A 559 -15.82 16.09 16.84
C PHE A 559 -16.15 16.21 15.35
N SER A 560 -16.92 17.24 14.98
CA SER A 560 -17.27 17.52 13.59
C SER A 560 -16.03 17.75 12.72
N MET A 561 -15.08 18.59 13.17
CA MET A 561 -13.86 18.87 12.39
C MET A 561 -12.90 17.67 12.31
N LYS A 562 -12.94 16.76 13.28
CA LYS A 562 -12.15 15.51 13.22
C LYS A 562 -12.81 14.41 12.40
N GLY A 563 -14.07 14.58 11.98
CA GLY A 563 -14.84 13.53 11.32
C GLY A 563 -15.12 12.33 12.24
N ILE A 564 -15.23 12.57 13.54
CA ILE A 564 -15.49 11.53 14.54
C ILE A 564 -16.89 11.74 15.11
N GLU A 565 -17.61 10.66 15.33
CA GLU A 565 -18.94 10.71 15.95
C GLU A 565 -18.92 11.38 17.34
N ILE A 566 -20.04 12.02 17.66
CA ILE A 566 -20.23 12.61 18.98
C ILE A 566 -20.29 11.49 20.03
N PRO A 567 -19.47 11.55 21.09
CA PRO A 567 -19.39 10.49 22.08
C PRO A 567 -20.75 10.26 22.76
N THR A 568 -21.09 8.99 22.96
CA THR A 568 -22.31 8.57 23.67
C THR A 568 -22.01 8.19 25.12
N SER A 569 -20.79 7.77 25.43
CA SER A 569 -20.30 7.43 26.76
C SER A 569 -19.26 8.44 27.25
N CYS A 570 -19.05 8.53 28.56
CA CYS A 570 -18.03 9.42 29.13
C CYS A 570 -16.66 8.75 29.12
N LYS A 571 -15.59 9.56 29.13
CA LYS A 571 -14.19 9.08 29.09
C LYS A 571 -13.85 7.97 30.09
N ASN A 572 -14.43 8.02 31.30
CA ASN A 572 -14.19 7.00 32.31
C ASN A 572 -14.83 5.65 31.93
N CYS A 573 -16.02 5.68 31.34
CA CYS A 573 -16.69 4.48 30.85
C CYS A 573 -16.03 3.96 29.56
N GLU A 574 -15.58 4.84 28.68
CA GLU A 574 -14.78 4.45 27.50
C GLU A 574 -13.49 3.75 27.93
N ALA A 575 -12.72 4.36 28.84
CA ALA A 575 -11.47 3.79 29.34
C ALA A 575 -11.68 2.46 30.11
N ALA A 576 -12.80 2.31 30.81
CA ALA A 576 -13.15 1.05 31.48
C ALA A 576 -13.52 -0.05 30.48
N ALA A 577 -14.25 0.28 29.41
CA ALA A 577 -14.55 -0.66 28.33
C ALA A 577 -13.28 -1.15 27.62
N THR A 578 -12.28 -0.28 27.42
CA THR A 578 -10.99 -0.67 26.85
C THR A 578 -10.18 -1.60 27.75
N LYS A 579 -10.36 -1.50 29.08
CA LYS A 579 -9.69 -2.38 30.06
C LYS A 579 -10.39 -3.72 30.24
N ASN A 580 -11.72 -3.73 30.28
CA ASN A 580 -12.50 -4.95 30.50
C ASN A 580 -12.60 -5.84 29.25
N GLY A 581 -12.23 -5.34 28.07
CA GLY A 581 -12.04 -6.17 26.86
C GLY A 581 -10.65 -6.82 26.77
N ALA A 582 -9.82 -6.69 27.82
CA ALA A 582 -8.46 -7.21 27.90
C ALA A 582 -8.29 -8.32 28.98
N GLU A 583 -9.38 -8.76 29.62
CA GLU A 583 -9.43 -9.91 30.53
C GLU A 583 -9.97 -11.16 29.83
#